data_AF-A0A531AD14-F1
#
_entry.id   AF-A0A531AD14-F1
#
_cell.length_a   1.000
_cell.length_b   1.000
_cell.length_c   1.000
_cell.angle_alpha   90.00
_cell.angle_beta   90.00
_cell.angle_gamma   90.00
#
_symmetry.space_group_name_H-M   'P 1'
#
loop_
_entity.id
_entity.type
_entity.pdbx_description
1 polymer ?
#
loop_
_entity_poly.entity_id
_entity_poly.type
_entity_poly.pdbx_seq_one_letter_code
_entity_poly.pdbx_strand_id
1 'polypeptide(L)' 'MMRQYELVERVQRYKPDVNEALLNKAYVYAMQKHGHQKRASGDPYFSHPLEVAAILTEMHMDEATIAVALLHDTIED' A
#
# COMPACT_ATOMS: atom_id res chain seq x y z
N MET A 1 7.93 -6.58 -6.96
CA MET A 1 7.11 -5.94 -5.91
C MET A 1 7.56 -4.50 -5.80
N MET A 2 6.61 -3.58 -5.94
CA MET A 2 6.86 -2.14 -5.81
C MET A 2 7.48 -1.83 -4.44
N ARG A 3 8.40 -0.87 -4.37
CA ARG A 3 8.97 -0.40 -3.11
C ARG A 3 8.13 0.74 -2.53
N GLN A 4 8.22 0.93 -1.22
CA GLN A 4 7.49 1.99 -0.51
C GLN A 4 7.65 3.37 -1.15
N TYR A 5 8.87 3.78 -1.50
CA TYR A 5 9.10 5.10 -2.12
C TYR A 5 8.47 5.21 -3.52
N GLU A 6 8.40 4.11 -4.28
CA GLU A 6 7.79 4.10 -5.61
C GLU A 6 6.28 4.35 -5.54
N LEU A 7 5.61 3.84 -4.49
CA LEU A 7 4.19 4.13 -4.25
C LEU A 7 3.98 5.61 -3.94
N VAL A 8 4.81 6.18 -3.06
CA VAL A 8 4.73 7.60 -2.70
C VAL A 8 4.99 8.48 -3.93
N GLU A 9 6.02 8.19 -4.70
CA GLU A 9 6.34 8.91 -5.95
C GLU A 9 5.20 8.85 -6.96
N ARG A 10 4.52 7.71 -7.09
CA ARG A 10 3.34 7.59 -7.97
C ARG A 10 2.22 8.53 -7.56
N VAL A 11 1.89 8.58 -6.27
CA VAL A 11 0.85 9.49 -5.76
C VAL A 11 1.27 10.94 -5.92
N GLN A 12 2.52 11.26 -5.61
CA GLN A 12 3.06 12.61 -5.68
C GLN A 12 3.02 13.21 -7.10
N ARG A 13 3.13 12.38 -8.15
CA ARG A 13 3.05 12.84 -9.55
C ARG A 13 1.72 13.49 -9.91
N TYR A 14 0.61 13.00 -9.36
CA TYR A 14 -0.72 13.59 -9.60
C TYR A 14 -1.22 14.43 -8.42
N LYS A 15 -0.63 14.26 -7.24
CA LYS A 15 -0.94 15.03 -6.03
C LYS A 15 0.35 15.48 -5.32
N PRO A 16 0.97 16.60 -5.73
CA PRO A 16 2.25 17.05 -5.18
C PRO A 16 2.24 17.39 -3.68
N ASP A 17 1.08 17.71 -3.12
CA ASP A 17 0.85 18.05 -1.71
C ASP A 17 0.42 16.84 -0.87
N VAL A 18 0.61 15.62 -1.39
CA VAL A 18 0.29 14.37 -0.71
C VAL A 18 0.88 14.30 0.70
N ASN A 19 0.11 13.81 1.67
CA ASN A 19 0.63 13.45 2.98
C ASN A 19 1.46 12.15 2.90
N GLU A 20 2.74 12.27 2.54
CA GLU A 20 3.67 11.13 2.44
C GLU A 20 3.79 10.35 3.75
N ALA A 21 3.71 11.03 4.90
CA ALA A 21 3.82 10.41 6.21
C ALA A 21 2.67 9.42 6.47
N LEU A 22 1.46 9.72 5.97
CA LEU A 22 0.31 8.81 6.05
C LEU A 22 0.57 7.52 5.26
N LEU A 23 0.99 7.65 4.00
CA LEU A 23 1.27 6.50 3.13
C LEU A 23 2.40 5.63 3.69
N ASN A 24 3.47 6.26 4.18
CA ASN A 24 4.59 5.58 4.79
C ASN A 24 4.18 4.82 6.05
N LYS A 25 3.36 5.43 6.91
CA LYS A 25 2.86 4.78 8.13
C LYS A 25 1.97 3.58 7.80
N ALA A 26 1.07 3.72 6.81
CA ALA A 26 0.21 2.62 6.37
C ALA A 26 1.02 1.46 5.81
N TYR A 27 2.01 1.74 4.95
CA TYR A 27 2.91 0.74 4.38
C TYR A 27 3.67 -0.03 5.47
N VAL A 28 4.29 0.68 6.41
CA VAL A 28 5.05 0.06 7.51
C VAL A 28 4.13 -0.79 8.38
N TYR A 29 2.93 -0.32 8.71
CA TYR A 29 1.97 -1.08 9.51
C TYR A 29 1.53 -2.36 8.81
N ALA A 30 1.17 -2.27 7.52
CA ALA A 30 0.80 -3.44 6.73
C ALA A 30 1.96 -4.43 6.57
N MET A 31 3.21 -3.96 6.42
CA MET A 31 4.40 -4.81 6.47
C MET A 31 4.61 -5.48 7.83
N GLN A 32 4.34 -4.79 8.93
CA GLN A 32 4.44 -5.37 10.28
C GLN A 32 3.43 -6.51 10.49
N LYS A 33 2.23 -6.40 9.91
CA LYS A 33 1.19 -7.43 9.98
C LYS A 33 1.46 -8.58 9.02
N HIS A 34 1.72 -8.25 7.76
CA HIS A 34 1.67 -9.20 6.65
C HIS A 34 3.04 -9.56 6.06
N GLY A 35 4.12 -8.94 6.54
CA GLY A 35 5.46 -9.08 5.96
C GLY A 35 6.07 -10.49 6.09
N HIS A 36 5.64 -11.27 7.09
CA HIS A 36 6.03 -12.68 7.25
C HIS A 36 4.92 -13.66 6.85
N GLN A 37 3.72 -13.15 6.56
CA GLN A 37 2.58 -13.96 6.19
C GLN A 37 2.70 -14.41 4.73
N LYS A 38 2.27 -15.64 4.47
CA LYS A 38 2.24 -16.22 3.11
C LYS A 38 0.83 -16.66 2.77
N ARG A 39 0.49 -16.57 1.48
CA ARG A 39 -0.73 -17.16 0.92
C ARG A 39 -0.61 -18.68 0.84
N ALA A 40 -1.73 -19.35 0.59
CA ALA A 40 -1.75 -20.79 0.32
C ALA A 40 -0.85 -21.19 -0.87
N SER A 41 -0.64 -20.29 -1.84
CA SER A 41 0.30 -20.47 -2.96
C SER A 41 1.78 -20.43 -2.55
N GLY A 42 2.10 -19.93 -1.35
CA GLY A 42 3.47 -19.68 -0.88
C GLY A 42 3.97 -18.26 -1.14
N ASP A 43 3.22 -17.44 -1.89
CA ASP A 43 3.59 -16.04 -2.18
C ASP A 43 3.48 -15.16 -0.92
N PRO A 44 4.29 -14.10 -0.78
CA PRO A 44 4.14 -13.14 0.31
C PRO A 44 2.75 -12.49 0.29
N TYR A 45 2.04 -12.51 1.41
CA TYR A 45 0.69 -11.96 1.50
C TYR A 45 0.68 -10.46 1.17
N PHE A 46 1.67 -9.72 1.69
CA PHE A 46 1.80 -8.27 1.50
C PHE A 46 1.84 -7.82 0.02
N SER A 47 2.16 -8.71 -0.92
CA SER A 47 2.07 -8.41 -2.35
C SER A 47 0.68 -7.89 -2.74
N HIS A 48 -0.38 -8.50 -2.21
CA HIS A 48 -1.76 -8.18 -2.55
C HIS A 48 -2.19 -6.74 -2.20
N PRO A 49 -2.16 -6.29 -0.93
CA PRO A 49 -2.57 -4.93 -0.59
C PRO A 49 -1.73 -3.86 -1.31
N LEU A 50 -0.47 -4.17 -1.63
CA LEU A 50 0.39 -3.28 -2.40
C LEU A 50 -0.02 -3.17 -3.88
N GLU A 51 -0.37 -4.28 -4.54
CA GLU A 51 -0.88 -4.22 -5.92
C GLU A 51 -2.26 -3.54 -5.99
N VAL A 52 -3.13 -3.73 -4.99
CA VAL A 52 -4.40 -2.98 -4.91
C VAL A 52 -4.13 -1.47 -4.80
N ALA A 53 -3.20 -1.07 -3.93
CA ALA A 53 -2.78 0.33 -3.82
C ALA A 53 -2.22 0.87 -5.15
N ALA A 54 -1.42 0.06 -5.87
CA ALA A 54 -0.87 0.43 -7.17
C ALA A 54 -1.96 0.72 -8.21
N ILE A 55 -3.00 -0.12 -8.31
CA ILE A 55 -4.14 0.09 -9.22
C ILE A 55 -4.84 1.42 -8.89
N LEU A 56 -5.04 1.73 -7.61
CA LEU A 56 -5.71 2.97 -7.21
C LEU A 56 -4.86 4.21 -7.52
N THR A 57 -3.54 4.10 -7.57
CA THR A 57 -2.69 5.20 -8.07
C THR A 57 -2.90 5.47 -9.57
N GLU A 58 -3.21 4.45 -10.37
CA GLU A 58 -3.52 4.62 -11.80
C GLU A 58 -4.89 5.31 -12.01
N MET A 59 -5.77 5.21 -11.02
CA MET A 59 -7.05 5.90 -10.96
C MET A 59 -6.97 7.30 -10.31
N HIS A 60 -5.76 7.76 -9.94
CA HIS A 60 -5.51 9.02 -9.24
C HIS A 60 -6.31 9.21 -7.95
N MET A 61 -6.47 8.14 -7.17
CA MET A 61 -7.17 8.20 -5.87
C MET A 61 -6.36 8.99 -4.84
N ASP A 62 -7.04 9.54 -3.83
CA ASP A 62 -6.41 10.29 -2.76
C ASP A 62 -5.64 9.41 -1.77
N GLU A 63 -4.72 10.01 -1.01
CA GLU A 63 -3.83 9.32 -0.09
C GLU A 63 -4.54 8.54 1.02
N ALA A 64 -5.74 8.97 1.44
CA ALA A 64 -6.52 8.22 2.40
C ALA A 64 -7.02 6.91 1.79
N THR A 65 -7.51 6.94 0.55
CA THR A 65 -7.90 5.74 -0.20
C THR A 65 -6.72 4.80 -0.45
N ILE A 66 -5.55 5.34 -0.84
CA ILE A 66 -4.32 4.54 -1.00
C ILE A 66 -3.88 3.91 0.33
N ALA A 67 -3.94 4.66 1.43
CA ALA A 67 -3.62 4.14 2.76
C ALA A 67 -4.59 3.02 3.18
N VAL A 68 -5.89 3.18 2.93
CA VAL A 68 -6.89 2.13 3.20
C VAL A 68 -6.61 0.88 2.38
N ALA A 69 -6.22 1.00 1.11
CA ALA A 69 -5.87 -0.15 0.29
C ALA A 69 -4.67 -0.94 0.85
N LEU A 70 -3.67 -0.26 1.40
CA LEU A 70 -2.57 -0.94 2.09
C LEU A 70 -3.04 -1.67 3.36
N LEU A 71 -4.09 -1.17 4.01
CA LEU A 71 -4.57 -1.62 5.32
C LEU A 71 -5.79 -2.55 5.25
N HIS A 72 -6.42 -2.74 4.09
CA HIS A 72 -7.78 -3.26 3.99
C HIS A 72 -7.96 -4.65 4.63
N ASP A 73 -6.96 -5.52 4.52
CA ASP A 73 -7.00 -6.87 5.10
C ASP A 73 -6.36 -6.95 6.50
N THR A 74 -5.85 -5.86 7.08
CA THR A 74 -5.08 -5.91 8.35
C THR A 74 -5.93 -6.12 9.61
N ILE A 75 -7.26 -6.14 9.47
CA ILE A 75 -8.19 -6.44 10.55
C ILE A 75 -8.63 -7.91 10.49
N GLU A 76 -8.80 -8.46 9.28
CA GLU A 76 -9.28 -9.82 9.06
C GLU A 76 -8.16 -10.86 9.15
N ASP A 77 -6.99 -10.54 8.60
CA ASP A 77 -5.80 -11.40 8.52
C ASP A 77 -4.63 -10.86 9.36
#